data_AF-A0A931SVH8-F1
#
_entry.id   AF-A0A931SVH8-F1
#
_cell.length_a   1.000
_cell.length_b   1.000
_cell.length_c   1.000
_cell.angle_alpha   90.00
_cell.angle_beta   90.00
_cell.angle_gamma   90.00
#
_symmetry.space_group_name_H-M   'P 1'
#
loop_
_entity.id
_entity.type
_entity.pdbx_description
1 polymer ?
#
loop_
_entity_poly.entity_id
_entity_poly.type
_entity_poly.pdbx_seq_one_letter_code
_entity_poly.pdbx_strand_id
1 'polypeptide(L)'
;MAQLTPWPTPPPGPVGTLPDVIPANEVTPVASPLTPGGIALQVDPIFAGPVPRNPPRPAVRVMSGEPDSGDRITLEFDAGALVRTVQLTYEPVSPFAAPSPVSGQRVVRAFRLRLYDTKGAPSALAFKIPVRMTLRPKPEEVFASGNDAARLLVARYDEGRGRWEPQVTAYDPGRNTLLARIFQPGLYGLLAAPAPVS
;
A
#
# COMPACT_ATOMS: atom_id res chain seq x y z
N MET A 1 -66.52 -10.72 20.04
CA MET A 1 -65.35 -11.41 19.45
C MET A 1 -64.93 -10.62 18.23
N ALA A 2 -63.81 -9.89 18.31
CA ALA A 2 -63.33 -9.04 17.22
C ALA A 2 -62.49 -9.87 16.24
N GLN A 3 -62.87 -9.88 14.96
CA GLN A 3 -62.06 -10.48 13.89
C GLN A 3 -60.86 -9.58 13.61
N LEU A 4 -59.65 -10.13 13.80
CA LEU A 4 -58.41 -9.49 13.39
C LEU A 4 -58.30 -9.57 11.87
N THR A 5 -58.24 -8.40 11.21
CA THR A 5 -57.91 -8.31 9.79
C THR A 5 -56.48 -8.83 9.57
N PRO A 6 -56.26 -9.75 8.61
CA PRO A 6 -54.92 -10.23 8.31
C PRO A 6 -54.09 -9.08 7.73
N TRP A 7 -52.83 -9.00 8.18
CA TRP A 7 -51.85 -8.06 7.65
C TRP A 7 -51.67 -8.27 6.13
N PRO A 8 -51.50 -7.20 5.33
CA PRO A 8 -51.25 -7.34 3.91
C PRO A 8 -49.95 -8.13 3.71
N THR A 9 -50.04 -9.21 2.94
CA THR A 9 -48.86 -9.96 2.49
C THR A 9 -47.99 -8.99 1.68
N PRO A 10 -46.71 -8.80 2.04
CA PRO A 10 -45.82 -7.97 1.24
C PRO A 10 -45.76 -8.53 -0.18
N PRO A 11 -45.68 -7.65 -1.20
CA PRO A 11 -45.52 -8.10 -2.58
C PRO A 11 -44.30 -9.03 -2.66
N PRO A 12 -44.30 -10.04 -3.54
CA PRO A 12 -43.12 -10.86 -3.77
C PRO A 12 -41.97 -9.92 -4.13
N GLY A 13 -41.04 -9.77 -3.18
CA GLY A 13 -39.78 -9.08 -3.43
C GLY A 13 -39.07 -9.81 -4.57
N PRO A 14 -38.25 -9.09 -5.36
CA PRO A 14 -37.44 -9.75 -6.38
C PRO A 14 -36.72 -10.94 -5.75
N VAL A 15 -36.93 -12.11 -6.35
CA VAL A 15 -36.25 -13.37 -6.01
C VAL A 15 -34.76 -13.05 -5.95
N GLY A 16 -34.17 -13.23 -4.77
CA GLY A 16 -32.82 -12.77 -4.48
C GLY A 16 -31.83 -13.25 -5.53
N THR A 17 -31.16 -12.31 -6.19
CA THR A 17 -29.71 -12.42 -6.19
C THR A 17 -29.28 -12.27 -4.73
N LEU A 18 -28.33 -13.09 -4.29
CA LEU A 18 -27.50 -12.78 -3.12
C LEU A 18 -27.26 -11.27 -3.08
N PRO A 19 -27.25 -10.58 -1.90
CA PRO A 19 -26.88 -9.18 -1.88
C PRO A 19 -25.63 -9.05 -2.75
N ASP A 20 -25.75 -8.29 -3.83
CA ASP A 20 -24.64 -8.05 -4.74
C ASP A 20 -23.46 -7.76 -3.84
N VAL A 21 -22.42 -8.60 -3.99
CA VAL A 21 -21.19 -8.52 -3.22
C VAL A 21 -20.86 -7.05 -3.09
N ILE A 22 -21.04 -6.46 -1.90
CA ILE A 22 -20.62 -5.08 -1.65
C ILE A 22 -19.13 -5.13 -2.01
N PRO A 23 -18.68 -4.44 -3.07
CA PRO A 23 -17.30 -4.56 -3.49
C PRO A 23 -16.44 -4.17 -2.30
N ALA A 24 -15.32 -4.86 -2.13
CA ALA A 24 -14.32 -4.49 -1.14
C ALA A 24 -14.00 -3.01 -1.29
N ASN A 25 -14.30 -2.21 -0.26
CA ASN A 25 -13.69 -0.92 0.09
C ASN A 25 -13.28 -0.05 -1.11
N GLU A 26 -14.05 1.00 -1.35
CA GLU A 26 -13.87 1.87 -2.50
C GLU A 26 -12.50 2.55 -2.43
N VAL A 27 -11.71 2.33 -3.48
CA VAL A 27 -10.52 3.13 -3.76
C VAL A 27 -10.91 4.13 -4.84
N THR A 28 -10.99 5.40 -4.48
CA THR A 28 -11.47 6.44 -5.41
C THR A 28 -10.34 7.41 -5.75
N PRO A 29 -10.06 7.67 -7.03
CA PRO A 29 -9.14 8.73 -7.42
C PRO A 29 -9.58 10.09 -6.88
N VAL A 30 -8.63 10.89 -6.39
CA VAL A 30 -8.88 12.26 -5.91
C VAL A 30 -8.03 13.24 -6.72
N ALA A 31 -8.58 14.41 -7.05
CA ALA A 31 -7.84 15.46 -7.73
C ALA A 31 -6.70 15.97 -6.83
N SER A 32 -5.46 15.93 -7.32
CA SER A 32 -4.30 16.38 -6.54
C SER A 32 -3.17 16.84 -7.48
N PRO A 33 -2.44 17.93 -7.15
CA PRO A 33 -1.31 18.40 -7.95
C PRO A 33 -0.10 17.52 -7.68
N LEU A 34 -0.11 16.31 -8.23
CA LEU A 34 0.98 15.36 -8.07
C LEU A 34 2.00 15.52 -9.20
N THR A 35 3.23 15.12 -8.93
CA THR A 35 4.27 14.96 -9.96
C THR A 35 3.84 13.91 -11.00
N PRO A 36 4.43 13.92 -12.21
CA PRO A 36 4.18 12.87 -13.19
C PRO A 36 4.38 11.46 -12.57
N GLY A 37 3.37 10.60 -12.68
CA GLY A 37 3.35 9.25 -12.08
C GLY A 37 2.87 9.19 -10.62
N GLY A 38 2.60 10.34 -9.98
CA GLY A 38 1.96 10.37 -8.68
C GLY A 38 0.45 10.13 -8.75
N ILE A 39 -0.11 9.54 -7.70
CA ILE A 39 -1.57 9.33 -7.57
C ILE A 39 -2.08 9.69 -6.18
N ALA A 40 -3.33 10.13 -6.10
CA ALA A 40 -4.06 10.36 -4.87
C ALA A 40 -5.31 9.49 -4.87
N LEU A 41 -5.48 8.72 -3.81
CA LEU A 41 -6.54 7.75 -3.69
C LEU A 41 -7.21 7.88 -2.33
N GLN A 42 -8.53 7.92 -2.29
CA GLN A 42 -9.27 7.67 -1.07
C GLN A 42 -9.23 6.17 -0.75
N VAL A 43 -8.96 5.82 0.50
CA VAL A 43 -8.89 4.44 0.98
C VAL A 43 -9.76 4.30 2.22
N ASP A 44 -10.83 3.52 2.10
CA ASP A 44 -11.74 3.23 3.21
C ASP A 44 -11.22 2.10 4.11
N PRO A 45 -11.48 2.17 5.43
CA PRO A 45 -11.02 1.16 6.37
C PRO A 45 -11.88 -0.10 6.30
N ILE A 46 -11.22 -1.27 6.27
CA ILE A 46 -11.89 -2.54 6.57
C ILE A 46 -11.79 -2.78 8.07
N PHE A 47 -12.93 -2.85 8.76
CA PHE A 47 -12.93 -3.23 10.17
C PHE A 47 -12.70 -4.75 10.33
N ALA A 48 -11.71 -5.13 11.13
CA ALA A 48 -11.38 -6.54 11.41
C ALA A 48 -12.58 -7.31 12.03
N GLY A 49 -13.41 -6.61 12.82
CA GLY A 49 -14.43 -7.24 13.66
C GLY A 49 -13.80 -7.95 14.88
N PRO A 50 -14.63 -8.44 15.82
CA PRO A 50 -14.14 -8.98 17.09
C PRO A 50 -13.59 -10.42 17.02
N VAL A 51 -13.81 -11.15 15.92
CA VAL A 51 -13.47 -12.59 15.82
C VAL A 51 -12.71 -12.86 14.51
N PRO A 52 -11.64 -13.68 14.53
CA PRO A 52 -10.99 -14.17 13.32
C PRO A 52 -12.00 -14.86 12.40
N ARG A 53 -11.96 -14.52 11.10
CA ARG A 53 -12.87 -15.10 10.09
C ARG A 53 -12.13 -16.08 9.19
N ASN A 54 -12.84 -17.12 8.75
CA ASN A 54 -12.43 -18.00 7.66
C ASN A 54 -13.56 -18.04 6.61
N PRO A 55 -13.34 -17.55 5.37
CA PRO A 55 -12.10 -16.94 4.88
C PRO A 55 -11.81 -15.58 5.55
N PRO A 56 -10.53 -15.16 5.59
CA PRO A 56 -10.17 -13.83 6.06
C PRO A 56 -10.82 -12.74 5.19
N ARG A 57 -11.04 -11.56 5.76
CA ARG A 57 -11.59 -10.42 5.01
C ARG A 57 -10.64 -10.03 3.86
N PRO A 58 -11.19 -9.64 2.69
CA PRO A 58 -10.36 -9.19 1.57
C PRO A 58 -9.59 -7.93 1.96
N ALA A 59 -8.32 -7.83 1.58
CA ALA A 59 -7.50 -6.64 1.75
C ALA A 59 -7.87 -5.56 0.72
N VAL A 60 -7.71 -4.28 1.07
CA VAL A 60 -7.75 -3.21 0.05
C VAL A 60 -6.42 -3.23 -0.68
N ARG A 61 -6.45 -3.36 -1.99
CA ARG A 61 -5.24 -3.30 -2.82
C ARG A 61 -5.19 -1.96 -3.54
N VAL A 62 -4.08 -1.26 -3.36
CA VAL A 62 -3.75 -0.01 -4.04
C VAL A 62 -2.50 -0.22 -4.88
N MET A 63 -2.49 0.30 -6.11
CA MET A 63 -1.33 0.28 -6.99
C MET A 63 -0.89 1.71 -7.27
N SER A 64 0.42 1.95 -7.33
CA SER A 64 0.98 3.25 -7.72
C SER A 64 0.75 3.57 -9.21
N GLY A 65 0.99 4.84 -9.56
CA GLY A 65 0.58 5.44 -10.83
C GLY A 65 1.55 5.30 -11.99
N GLU A 66 2.59 4.48 -11.89
CA GLU A 66 3.56 4.30 -12.96
C GLU A 66 2.87 3.79 -14.23
N PRO A 67 3.25 4.32 -15.41
CA PRO A 67 2.70 3.88 -16.68
C PRO A 67 2.99 2.39 -16.91
N ASP A 68 4.22 1.96 -16.62
CA ASP A 68 4.64 0.58 -16.76
C ASP A 68 4.18 -0.26 -15.58
N SER A 69 3.36 -1.29 -15.87
CA SER A 69 2.80 -2.18 -14.85
C SER A 69 3.88 -2.96 -14.07
N GLY A 70 5.06 -3.16 -14.67
CA GLY A 70 6.23 -3.75 -14.02
C GLY A 70 6.88 -2.86 -12.96
N ASP A 71 6.62 -1.56 -12.99
CA ASP A 71 7.24 -0.58 -12.09
C ASP A 71 6.36 -0.24 -10.90
N ARG A 72 5.08 -0.64 -10.97
CA ARG A 72 4.09 -0.33 -9.95
C ARG A 72 4.41 -1.04 -8.63
N ILE A 73 4.25 -0.27 -7.58
CA ILE A 73 4.22 -0.70 -6.20
C ILE A 73 2.78 -1.03 -5.85
N THR A 74 2.59 -2.17 -5.20
CA THR A 74 1.29 -2.58 -4.68
C THR A 74 1.29 -2.48 -3.17
N LEU A 75 0.30 -1.82 -2.60
CA LEU A 75 0.03 -1.76 -1.17
C LEU A 75 -1.23 -2.55 -0.86
N GLU A 76 -1.17 -3.43 0.12
CA GLU A 76 -2.30 -4.23 0.59
C GLU A 76 -2.59 -3.90 2.06
N PHE A 77 -3.78 -3.35 2.28
CA PHE A 77 -4.31 -2.97 3.57
C PHE A 77 -5.21 -4.09 4.09
N ASP A 78 -4.66 -4.88 5.00
CA ASP A 78 -5.44 -5.91 5.69
C ASP A 78 -6.49 -5.27 6.61
N ALA A 79 -7.50 -6.06 7.00
CA ALA A 79 -8.54 -5.60 7.90
C ALA A 79 -7.97 -5.11 9.24
N GLY A 80 -8.32 -3.88 9.61
CA GLY A 80 -7.81 -3.19 10.79
C GLY A 80 -6.56 -2.34 10.54
N ALA A 81 -5.96 -2.33 9.34
CA ALA A 81 -4.79 -1.50 9.03
C ALA A 81 -5.08 0.01 9.19
N LEU A 82 -6.29 0.41 8.78
CA LEU A 82 -6.81 1.76 8.90
C LEU A 82 -8.02 1.77 9.84
N VAL A 83 -8.16 2.85 10.62
CA VAL A 83 -9.29 3.05 11.56
C VAL A 83 -10.31 4.07 11.07
N ARG A 84 -10.00 4.75 9.96
CA ARG A 84 -10.83 5.77 9.31
C ARG A 84 -10.42 5.89 7.85
N THR A 85 -11.30 6.46 7.03
CA THR A 85 -11.00 6.81 5.64
C THR A 85 -9.86 7.81 5.59
N VAL A 86 -8.93 7.60 4.66
CA VAL A 86 -7.77 8.46 4.42
C VAL A 86 -7.61 8.72 2.94
N GLN A 87 -7.00 9.85 2.59
CA GLN A 87 -6.45 10.07 1.27
C GLN A 87 -4.97 9.67 1.29
N LEU A 88 -4.63 8.61 0.57
CA LEU A 88 -3.27 8.15 0.36
C LEU A 88 -2.72 8.81 -0.90
N THR A 89 -1.57 9.49 -0.78
CA THR A 89 -0.81 9.93 -1.94
C THR A 89 0.44 9.11 -2.13
N TYR A 90 0.74 8.85 -3.38
CA TYR A 90 1.98 8.28 -3.86
C TYR A 90 2.66 9.31 -4.76
N GLU A 91 3.93 9.60 -4.49
CA GLU A 91 4.74 10.52 -5.28
C GLU A 91 6.07 9.84 -5.62
N PRO A 92 6.37 9.54 -6.90
CA PRO A 92 7.70 9.07 -7.27
C PRO A 92 8.74 10.16 -6.98
N VAL A 93 9.88 9.75 -6.44
CA VAL A 93 11.00 10.64 -6.11
C VAL A 93 12.22 10.18 -6.89
N SER A 94 12.93 11.13 -7.52
CA SER A 94 14.20 10.81 -8.18
C SER A 94 15.16 10.18 -7.16
N PRO A 95 15.77 9.02 -7.43
CA PRO A 95 16.76 8.40 -6.55
C PRO A 95 17.95 9.34 -6.23
N PHE A 96 18.27 10.25 -7.15
CA PHE A 96 19.34 11.24 -6.98
C PHE A 96 18.94 12.43 -6.08
N ALA A 97 17.63 12.67 -5.92
CA ALA A 97 17.10 13.68 -5.00
C ALA A 97 16.83 13.11 -3.59
N ALA A 98 16.86 11.79 -3.44
CA ALA A 98 16.70 11.13 -2.15
C ALA A 98 17.97 11.26 -1.30
N PRO A 99 17.86 11.33 0.05
CA PRO A 99 19.02 11.35 0.93
C PRO A 99 19.95 10.17 0.68
N SER A 100 21.26 10.41 0.65
CA SER A 100 22.25 9.35 0.44
C SER A 100 22.39 8.47 1.69
N PRO A 101 22.40 7.13 1.57
CA PRO A 101 22.67 6.23 2.68
C PRO A 101 24.15 6.28 3.08
N VAL A 102 24.43 6.10 4.38
CA VAL A 102 25.78 6.24 4.95
C VAL A 102 26.64 4.98 4.73
N SER A 103 26.02 3.84 4.45
CA SER A 103 26.62 2.49 4.51
C SER A 103 27.15 1.94 3.18
N GLY A 104 27.55 2.79 2.23
CA GLY A 104 28.01 2.35 0.89
C GLY A 104 26.91 1.72 0.01
N GLN A 105 25.67 1.69 0.50
CA GLN A 105 24.48 1.35 -0.27
C GLN A 105 24.16 2.47 -1.27
N ARG A 106 23.29 2.18 -2.23
CA ARG A 106 22.75 3.18 -3.17
C ARG A 106 21.23 3.14 -3.19
N VAL A 107 20.58 4.30 -3.20
CA VAL A 107 19.15 4.40 -3.52
C VAL A 107 18.99 4.19 -5.02
N VAL A 108 18.25 3.16 -5.43
CA VAL A 108 17.99 2.84 -6.85
C VAL A 108 16.55 3.16 -7.26
N ARG A 109 15.63 3.22 -6.30
CA ARG A 109 14.25 3.73 -6.46
C ARG A 109 13.88 4.52 -5.22
N ALA A 110 13.13 5.61 -5.36
CA ALA A 110 12.58 6.34 -4.22
C ALA A 110 11.15 6.80 -4.50
N PHE A 111 10.34 6.87 -3.46
CA PHE A 111 8.97 7.35 -3.54
C PHE A 111 8.49 7.80 -2.17
N ARG A 112 7.50 8.68 -2.15
CA ARG A 112 6.90 9.19 -0.93
C ARG A 112 5.46 8.74 -0.83
N LEU A 113 5.10 8.21 0.33
CA LEU A 113 3.73 7.96 0.75
C LEU A 113 3.33 9.02 1.75
N ARG A 114 2.17 9.67 1.56
CA ARG A 114 1.57 10.56 2.55
C ARG A 114 0.12 10.17 2.78
N LEU A 115 -0.37 10.45 3.99
CA LEU A 115 -1.77 10.30 4.34
C LEU A 115 -2.33 11.67 4.66
N TYR A 116 -3.53 11.94 4.16
CA TYR A 116 -4.35 13.07 4.53
C TYR A 116 -5.70 12.57 5.03
N ASP A 117 -6.41 13.38 5.81
CA ASP A 117 -7.81 13.10 6.09
C ASP A 117 -8.70 13.42 4.88
N THR A 118 -10.01 13.19 4.99
CA THR A 118 -10.97 13.46 3.92
C THR A 118 -11.14 14.95 3.60
N LYS A 119 -10.60 15.85 4.44
CA LYS A 119 -10.58 17.30 4.23
C LYS A 119 -9.25 17.78 3.61
N GLY A 120 -8.31 16.87 3.36
CA GLY A 120 -7.00 17.19 2.79
C GLY A 120 -5.97 17.66 3.82
N ALA A 121 -6.22 17.56 5.13
CA ALA A 121 -5.24 17.90 6.15
C ALA A 121 -4.23 16.76 6.36
N PRO A 122 -2.91 17.04 6.51
CA PRO A 122 -1.91 16.01 6.75
C PRO A 122 -2.25 15.15 7.97
N SER A 123 -2.12 13.84 7.81
CA SER A 123 -2.44 12.85 8.83
C SER A 123 -1.17 12.14 9.27
N ALA A 124 -0.80 12.29 10.55
CA ALA A 124 0.31 11.55 11.17
C ALA A 124 -0.05 10.10 11.53
N LEU A 125 -1.03 9.51 10.83
CA LEU A 125 -1.57 8.20 11.17
C LEU A 125 -0.57 7.10 10.84
N ALA A 126 -0.18 6.34 11.86
CA ALA A 126 0.47 5.04 11.70
C ALA A 126 -0.60 3.97 11.41
N PHE A 127 -0.25 3.00 10.57
CA PHE A 127 -1.06 1.82 10.36
C PHE A 127 -1.09 0.98 11.63
N LYS A 128 -2.28 0.50 12.04
CA LYS A 128 -2.43 -0.28 13.28
C LYS A 128 -1.87 -1.69 13.15
N ILE A 129 -1.89 -2.22 11.93
CA ILE A 129 -1.19 -3.43 11.53
C ILE A 129 -0.34 -3.11 10.30
N PRO A 130 0.76 -3.83 10.06
CA PRO A 130 1.64 -3.54 8.93
C PRO A 130 0.91 -3.71 7.60
N VAL A 131 1.04 -2.71 6.74
CA VAL A 131 0.61 -2.76 5.33
C VAL A 131 1.64 -3.55 4.54
N ARG A 132 1.18 -4.48 3.72
CA ARG A 132 2.05 -5.28 2.86
C ARG A 132 2.35 -4.49 1.60
N MET A 133 3.63 -4.34 1.29
CA MET A 133 4.11 -3.65 0.11
C MET A 133 4.81 -4.65 -0.80
N THR A 134 4.41 -4.68 -2.06
CA THR A 134 4.99 -5.53 -3.09
C THR A 134 5.59 -4.67 -4.19
N LEU A 135 6.84 -4.95 -4.55
CA LEU A 135 7.58 -4.25 -5.60
C LEU A 135 8.17 -5.29 -6.53
N ARG A 136 8.24 -5.00 -7.83
CA ARG A 136 9.03 -5.80 -8.78
C ARG A 136 10.36 -5.06 -9.04
N PRO A 137 11.51 -5.70 -8.79
CA PRO A 137 12.81 -5.15 -9.15
C PRO A 137 12.93 -4.94 -10.65
N LYS A 138 13.49 -3.81 -11.07
CA LYS A 138 13.83 -3.55 -12.48
C LYS A 138 15.22 -4.08 -12.82
N PRO A 139 15.50 -4.42 -14.09
CA PRO A 139 16.83 -4.89 -14.50
C PRO A 139 17.98 -3.99 -14.04
N GLU A 140 17.84 -2.67 -14.13
CA GLU A 140 18.86 -1.70 -13.71
C GLU A 140 19.07 -1.66 -12.20
N GLU A 141 18.03 -1.94 -11.41
CA GLU A 141 18.12 -2.02 -9.95
C GLU A 141 18.82 -3.30 -9.53
N VAL A 142 18.49 -4.42 -10.19
CA VAL A 142 19.16 -5.71 -9.99
C VAL A 142 20.63 -5.61 -10.40
N PHE A 143 20.93 -4.96 -11.52
CA PHE A 143 22.30 -4.69 -11.93
C PHE A 143 23.08 -3.89 -10.86
N ALA A 144 22.48 -2.82 -10.32
CA ALA A 144 23.10 -2.02 -9.26
C ALA A 144 23.35 -2.81 -7.95
N SER A 145 22.65 -3.92 -7.74
CA SER A 145 22.85 -4.84 -6.61
C SER A 145 23.90 -5.93 -6.85
N GLY A 146 24.63 -5.86 -7.97
CA GLY A 146 25.59 -6.90 -8.38
C GLY A 146 24.93 -8.10 -9.06
N ASN A 147 23.82 -7.85 -9.78
CA ASN A 147 22.99 -8.87 -10.43
C ASN A 147 22.27 -9.84 -9.48
N ASP A 148 22.00 -9.43 -8.23
CA ASP A 148 21.30 -10.26 -7.25
C ASP A 148 20.16 -9.48 -6.56
N ALA A 149 18.93 -9.74 -7.02
CA ALA A 149 17.73 -9.11 -6.50
C ALA A 149 17.49 -9.38 -5.00
N ALA A 150 18.07 -10.45 -4.42
CA ALA A 150 17.97 -10.72 -2.99
C ALA A 150 18.78 -9.71 -2.14
N ARG A 151 19.67 -8.93 -2.77
CA ARG A 151 20.48 -7.88 -2.14
C ARG A 151 19.81 -6.52 -2.16
N LEU A 152 18.61 -6.44 -2.72
CA LEU A 152 17.76 -5.26 -2.66
C LEU A 152 16.95 -5.27 -1.37
N LEU A 153 16.88 -4.12 -0.71
CA LEU A 153 16.11 -3.95 0.52
C LEU A 153 15.26 -2.69 0.45
N VAL A 154 14.07 -2.75 1.04
CA VAL A 154 13.24 -1.58 1.25
C VAL A 154 13.69 -0.90 2.53
N ALA A 155 13.86 0.42 2.50
CA ALA A 155 14.10 1.25 3.67
C ALA A 155 13.17 2.46 3.70
N ARG A 156 12.90 2.96 4.89
CA ARG A 156 12.21 4.24 5.12
C ARG A 156 13.21 5.25 5.62
N TYR A 157 13.20 6.47 5.11
CA TYR A 157 14.05 7.53 5.64
C TYR A 157 13.40 8.12 6.91
N ASP A 158 14.11 8.03 8.03
CA ASP A 158 13.77 8.72 9.27
C ASP A 158 14.39 10.12 9.22
N GLU A 159 13.57 11.12 8.94
CA GLU A 159 13.98 12.54 8.86
C GLU A 159 14.49 13.06 10.21
N GLY A 160 13.96 12.57 11.32
CA GLY A 160 14.39 12.99 12.66
C GLY A 160 15.77 12.48 13.04
N ARG A 161 16.17 11.33 12.48
CA ARG A 161 17.50 10.73 12.69
C ARG A 161 18.46 10.92 11.51
N GLY A 162 17.98 11.48 10.40
CA GLY A 162 18.76 11.68 9.18
C GLY A 162 19.30 10.39 8.59
N ARG A 163 18.58 9.26 8.70
CA ARG A 163 19.07 7.95 8.25
C ARG A 163 17.99 7.07 7.65
N TRP A 164 18.41 6.15 6.79
CA TRP A 164 17.56 5.09 6.27
C TRP A 164 17.40 3.97 7.29
N GLU A 165 16.16 3.57 7.56
CA GLU A 165 15.79 2.48 8.45
C GLU A 165 15.26 1.29 7.62
N PRO A 166 15.99 0.17 7.56
CA PRO A 166 15.58 -1.00 6.82
C PRO A 166 14.21 -1.52 7.28
N GLN A 167 13.38 -1.90 6.31
CA GLN A 167 12.14 -2.61 6.54
C GLN A 167 12.38 -4.10 6.34
N VAL A 168 11.61 -4.94 7.03
CA VAL A 168 11.63 -6.39 6.80
C VAL A 168 11.26 -6.65 5.34
N THR A 169 12.25 -7.06 4.54
CA THR A 169 12.13 -7.27 3.10
C THR A 169 12.46 -8.72 2.77
N ALA A 170 11.62 -9.36 1.97
CA ALA A 170 11.84 -10.71 1.47
C ALA A 170 11.75 -10.71 -0.06
N TYR A 171 12.68 -11.38 -0.73
CA TYR A 171 12.62 -11.61 -2.17
C TYR A 171 11.94 -12.95 -2.46
N ASP A 172 10.92 -12.93 -3.31
CA ASP A 172 10.28 -14.11 -3.90
C ASP A 172 10.82 -14.30 -5.33
N PRO A 173 11.74 -15.26 -5.56
CA PRO A 173 12.29 -15.51 -6.89
C PRO A 173 11.27 -16.11 -7.86
N GLY A 174 10.26 -16.83 -7.37
CA GLY A 174 9.22 -17.44 -8.21
C GLY A 174 8.29 -16.40 -8.84
N ARG A 175 8.12 -15.24 -8.18
CA ARG A 175 7.31 -14.12 -8.67
C ARG A 175 8.13 -12.92 -9.14
N ASN A 176 9.45 -12.97 -8.93
CA ASN A 176 10.37 -11.86 -9.07
C ASN A 176 9.86 -10.58 -8.37
N THR A 177 9.53 -10.71 -7.08
CA THR A 177 8.99 -9.59 -6.29
C THR A 177 9.68 -9.47 -4.94
N LEU A 178 9.85 -8.23 -4.49
CA LEU A 178 10.17 -7.89 -3.11
C LEU A 178 8.87 -7.67 -2.34
N LEU A 179 8.81 -8.25 -1.16
CA LEU A 179 7.73 -8.11 -0.20
C LEU A 179 8.28 -7.39 1.03
N ALA A 180 7.67 -6.26 1.40
CA ALA A 180 8.00 -5.51 2.59
C ALA A 180 6.76 -5.27 3.46
N ARG A 181 6.98 -5.05 4.75
CA ARG A 181 5.93 -4.65 5.70
C ARG A 181 6.21 -3.26 6.21
N ILE A 182 5.25 -2.36 6.06
CA ILE A 182 5.38 -0.96 6.46
C ILE A 182 4.34 -0.58 7.50
N PHE A 183 4.74 0.24 8.49
CA PHE A 183 3.85 0.65 9.59
C PHE A 183 3.41 2.11 9.50
N GLN A 184 4.07 2.92 8.67
CA GLN A 184 3.83 4.36 8.62
C GLN A 184 4.07 4.90 7.21
N PRO A 185 3.35 5.95 6.77
CA PRO A 185 3.72 6.67 5.55
C PRO A 185 5.08 7.39 5.72
N GLY A 186 5.72 7.76 4.61
CA GLY A 186 7.00 8.46 4.62
C GLY A 186 7.74 8.40 3.29
N LEU A 187 9.01 8.82 3.30
CA LEU A 187 9.92 8.61 2.17
C LEU A 187 10.48 7.18 2.25
N TYR A 188 10.27 6.42 1.19
CA TYR A 188 10.77 5.06 1.02
C TYR A 188 11.79 5.00 -0.11
N GLY A 189 12.71 4.06 0.01
CA GLY A 189 13.78 3.82 -0.93
C GLY A 189 14.00 2.33 -1.10
N LEU A 190 14.25 1.92 -2.34
CA LEU A 190 14.86 0.63 -2.63
C LEU A 190 16.37 0.83 -2.63
N LEU A 191 17.06 0.17 -1.71
CA LEU A 191 18.50 0.26 -1.56
C LEU A 191 19.16 -0.98 -2.16
N ALA A 192 20.20 -0.76 -2.96
CA ALA A 192 21.09 -1.80 -3.45
C ALA A 192 22.36 -1.82 -2.61
N ALA A 193 22.71 -3.00 -2.08
CA ALA A 193 24.03 -3.22 -1.50
C ALA A 193 25.09 -3.32 -2.61
N PRO A 194 26.30 -2.76 -2.42
CA PRO A 194 27.36 -2.84 -3.41
C PRO A 194 27.77 -4.31 -3.62
N ALA A 195 28.17 -4.71 -4.84
CA ALA A 195 28.75 -6.03 -5.10
C ALA A 195 29.86 -6.34 -4.07
N PRO A 196 29.94 -7.56 -3.51
CA PRO A 196 31.12 -7.92 -2.73
C PRO A 196 32.34 -7.75 -3.64
N VAL A 197 33.37 -7.08 -3.14
CA VAL A 197 34.64 -6.94 -3.85
C VAL A 197 35.27 -8.33 -3.85
N SER A 198 35.26 -8.99 -5.00
CA SER A 198 35.92 -10.27 -5.24
C SER A 198 37.42 -10.12 -5.38
#